data_AF-A0A1C5UZY4-F1
#
_entry.id   AF-A0A1C5UZY4-F1
#
_cell.length_a   1.000
_cell.length_b   1.000
_cell.length_c   1.000
_cell.angle_alpha   90.00
_cell.angle_beta   90.00
_cell.angle_gamma   90.00
#
_symmetry.space_group_name_H-M   'P 1'
#
loop_
_entity.id
_entity.type
_entity.pdbx_description
1 polymer ?
#
loop_
_entity_poly.entity_id
_entity_poly.type
_entity_poly.pdbx_seq_one_letter_code
_entity_poly.pdbx_strand_id
1 'polypeptide(L)'
;MEWLISANHNKYDHLRAFNELPYIDWKQNANYSVGDKVFIYSTKPISAIEFLVEVIETNITGDHVIDDKIYWTDMNEYENGRKHSRYARFKLIERFDKNKITIEDLHNNGLVGNIQGPRKLYDEIGNILEFGQYIHNRLNELEENKERVKVVKQNNQLDDMLKTVITDMTIDSSKIYSYSEDLKPKPKLVENRFNKVYRRNKIVAINALGIANFSCEIDKNHKTFNRKKDGVPYTEPHHLIPMAYQDKFEYSIDIEENIVSLCSNCHNEIHYGENARNLIEKLYYERKSLLEKKNIYISLEELLSFYGL
;
A
#
# COMPACT_ATOMS: atom_id res chain seq x y z
N MET A 1 -8.06 -17.35 20.60
CA MET A 1 -7.10 -18.30 20.01
C MET A 1 -7.13 -18.15 18.50
N GLU A 2 -6.09 -18.60 17.79
CA GLU A 2 -6.05 -18.54 16.32
C GLU A 2 -5.87 -19.91 15.69
N TRP A 3 -6.57 -20.12 14.58
CA TRP A 3 -6.67 -21.39 13.89
C TRP A 3 -6.38 -21.26 12.39
N LEU A 4 -5.88 -22.33 11.78
CA LEU A 4 -5.76 -22.50 10.34
C LEU A 4 -6.56 -23.73 9.91
N ILE A 5 -7.47 -23.55 8.95
CA ILE A 5 -8.31 -24.62 8.38
C ILE A 5 -8.21 -24.63 6.86
N SER A 6 -8.66 -25.71 6.22
CA SER A 6 -8.77 -25.81 4.76
C SER A 6 -10.22 -25.73 4.27
N ALA A 7 -10.40 -25.06 3.13
CA ALA A 7 -11.66 -24.90 2.42
C ALA A 7 -11.53 -25.43 1.00
N ASN A 8 -12.46 -26.29 0.59
CA ASN A 8 -12.49 -26.83 -0.77
C ASN A 8 -13.60 -26.15 -1.57
N HIS A 9 -13.23 -25.24 -2.46
CA HIS A 9 -14.18 -24.49 -3.31
C HIS A 9 -15.01 -25.41 -4.23
N ASN A 10 -14.54 -26.61 -4.55
CA ASN A 10 -15.30 -27.56 -5.36
C ASN A 10 -16.50 -28.16 -4.59
N LYS A 11 -16.53 -28.05 -3.27
CA LYS A 11 -17.60 -28.59 -2.41
C LYS A 11 -18.60 -27.51 -2.00
N TYR A 12 -18.09 -26.32 -1.72
CA TYR A 12 -18.85 -25.17 -1.26
C TYR A 12 -18.26 -23.89 -1.83
N ASP A 13 -19.09 -23.01 -2.40
CA ASP A 13 -18.67 -21.72 -2.94
C ASP A 13 -18.50 -20.69 -1.83
N HIS A 14 -17.38 -20.82 -1.11
CA HIS A 14 -16.99 -19.94 0.00
C HIS A 14 -16.95 -18.47 -0.41
N LEU A 15 -16.48 -18.19 -1.63
CA LEU A 15 -16.35 -16.83 -2.13
C LEU A 15 -17.73 -16.19 -2.28
N ARG A 16 -18.65 -16.86 -2.96
CA ARG A 16 -20.00 -16.35 -3.16
C ARG A 16 -20.75 -16.23 -1.83
N ALA A 17 -20.63 -17.24 -0.98
CA ALA A 17 -21.27 -17.25 0.33
C ALA A 17 -20.80 -16.07 1.21
N PHE A 18 -19.49 -15.80 1.32
CA PHE A 18 -18.99 -14.68 2.11
C PHE A 18 -19.30 -13.30 1.50
N ASN A 19 -19.60 -13.23 0.19
CA ASN A 19 -20.03 -11.99 -0.45
C ASN A 19 -21.53 -11.70 -0.27
N GLU A 20 -22.36 -12.74 -0.23
CA GLU A 20 -23.82 -12.62 -0.20
C GLU A 20 -24.42 -12.74 1.22
N LEU A 21 -23.70 -13.41 2.13
CA LEU A 21 -24.19 -13.68 3.48
C LEU A 21 -23.42 -12.88 4.55
N PRO A 22 -24.09 -12.46 5.64
CA PRO A 22 -23.43 -11.79 6.76
C PRO A 22 -22.51 -12.72 7.57
N TYR A 23 -22.73 -14.02 7.49
CA TYR A 23 -21.97 -15.07 8.17
C TYR A 23 -22.22 -16.44 7.51
N ILE A 24 -21.34 -17.40 7.78
CA ILE A 24 -21.44 -18.78 7.30
C ILE A 24 -21.36 -19.75 8.48
N ASP A 25 -22.15 -20.82 8.46
CA ASP A 25 -22.08 -21.88 9.47
C ASP A 25 -21.13 -22.99 9.01
N TRP A 26 -20.02 -23.15 9.74
CA TRP A 26 -18.94 -24.08 9.44
C TRP A 26 -19.00 -25.30 10.34
N LYS A 27 -18.83 -26.51 9.78
CA LYS A 27 -18.82 -27.74 10.57
C LYS A 27 -17.73 -27.70 11.65
N GLN A 28 -18.13 -27.79 12.91
CA GLN A 28 -17.25 -27.61 14.04
C GLN A 28 -16.50 -28.91 14.35
N ASN A 29 -15.29 -29.02 13.79
CA ASN A 29 -14.37 -30.14 14.04
C ASN A 29 -13.21 -29.76 15.00
N ALA A 30 -13.32 -28.62 15.68
CA ALA A 30 -12.39 -28.15 16.70
C ALA A 30 -13.13 -27.44 17.83
N ASN A 31 -12.43 -27.27 18.96
CA ASN A 31 -12.94 -26.58 20.14
C ASN A 31 -12.76 -25.06 20.00
N TYR A 32 -13.50 -24.46 19.07
CA TYR A 32 -13.54 -23.00 18.92
C TYR A 32 -14.21 -22.33 20.12
N SER A 33 -13.77 -21.12 20.42
CA SER A 33 -14.43 -20.20 21.34
C SER A 33 -14.92 -18.96 20.58
N VAL A 34 -15.98 -18.33 21.07
CA VAL A 34 -16.43 -17.03 20.52
C VAL A 34 -15.29 -16.01 20.66
N GLY A 35 -15.01 -15.27 19.60
CA GLY A 35 -13.88 -14.33 19.49
C GLY A 35 -12.60 -14.96 18.93
N ASP A 36 -12.54 -16.29 18.74
CA ASP A 36 -11.42 -16.92 18.03
C ASP A 36 -11.31 -16.39 16.60
N LYS A 37 -10.09 -16.31 16.09
CA LYS A 37 -9.79 -15.97 14.70
C LYS A 37 -9.42 -17.23 13.93
N VAL A 38 -9.92 -17.35 12.71
CA VAL A 38 -9.69 -18.53 11.87
C VAL A 38 -9.22 -18.09 10.49
N PHE A 39 -8.00 -18.48 10.13
CA PHE A 39 -7.45 -18.39 8.79
C PHE A 39 -7.95 -19.55 7.95
N ILE A 40 -8.50 -19.26 6.79
CA ILE A 40 -9.06 -20.25 5.86
C ILE A 40 -8.15 -20.34 4.63
N TYR A 41 -7.48 -21.48 4.49
CA TYR A 41 -6.72 -21.87 3.32
C TYR A 41 -7.64 -22.45 2.24
N SER A 42 -7.80 -21.75 1.12
CA SER A 42 -8.54 -22.25 -0.04
C SER A 42 -7.66 -23.23 -0.83
N THR A 43 -8.11 -24.47 -1.02
CA THR A 43 -7.39 -25.46 -1.82
C THR A 43 -7.32 -25.07 -3.30
N LYS A 44 -6.67 -25.89 -4.14
CA LYS A 44 -6.61 -25.67 -5.60
C LYS A 44 -7.97 -25.28 -6.19
N PRO A 45 -8.03 -24.25 -7.07
CA PRO A 45 -6.90 -23.62 -7.73
C PRO A 45 -6.27 -22.47 -6.95
N ILE A 46 -6.84 -22.02 -5.83
CA ILE A 46 -6.35 -20.84 -5.09
C ILE A 46 -5.03 -21.14 -4.38
N SER A 47 -4.96 -22.28 -3.68
CA SER A 47 -3.76 -22.78 -2.99
C SER A 47 -3.08 -21.76 -2.06
N ALA A 48 -3.88 -20.96 -1.37
CA ALA A 48 -3.42 -19.89 -0.48
C ALA A 48 -4.43 -19.62 0.63
N ILE A 49 -4.00 -18.95 1.71
CA ILE A 49 -4.92 -18.35 2.69
C ILE A 49 -5.72 -17.25 2.00
N GLU A 50 -7.04 -17.38 2.00
CA GLU A 50 -7.95 -16.46 1.29
C GLU A 50 -8.84 -15.66 2.25
N PHE A 51 -9.19 -16.21 3.41
CA PHE A 51 -10.09 -15.53 4.35
C PHE A 51 -9.54 -15.54 5.77
N LEU A 52 -9.82 -14.46 6.50
CA LEU A 52 -9.73 -14.36 7.94
C LEU A 52 -11.14 -14.12 8.48
N VAL A 53 -11.58 -14.96 9.41
CA VAL A 53 -12.92 -14.89 10.00
C VAL A 53 -12.87 -14.87 11.53
N GLU A 54 -13.94 -14.34 12.13
CA GLU A 54 -14.20 -14.41 13.56
C GLU A 54 -15.25 -15.47 13.87
N VAL A 55 -15.02 -16.27 14.89
CA VAL A 55 -16.04 -17.15 15.45
C VAL A 55 -17.00 -16.31 16.29
N ILE A 56 -18.25 -16.15 15.84
CA ILE A 56 -19.27 -15.36 16.54
C ILE A 56 -20.26 -16.22 17.32
N GLU A 57 -20.33 -17.51 17.03
CA GLU A 57 -21.21 -18.46 17.72
C GLU A 57 -20.65 -19.89 17.58
N THR A 58 -20.91 -20.78 18.54
CA THR A 58 -20.41 -22.17 18.55
C THR A 58 -21.50 -23.14 18.98
N ASN A 59 -21.30 -24.43 18.73
CA ASN A 59 -22.23 -25.50 19.13
C ASN A 59 -23.65 -25.36 18.54
N ILE A 60 -23.78 -24.71 17.39
CA ILE A 60 -25.05 -24.58 16.66
C ILE A 60 -25.49 -25.98 16.20
N THR A 61 -26.74 -26.33 16.43
CA THR A 61 -27.32 -27.59 15.96
C THR A 61 -27.82 -27.47 14.52
N GLY A 62 -27.93 -28.60 13.80
CA GLY A 62 -28.32 -28.62 12.38
C GLY A 62 -29.68 -27.98 12.06
N ASP A 63 -30.57 -27.82 13.03
CA ASP A 63 -31.86 -27.14 12.85
C ASP A 63 -31.76 -25.61 12.92
N HIS A 64 -30.62 -25.09 13.41
CA HIS A 64 -30.37 -23.66 13.64
C HIS A 64 -29.27 -23.10 12.72
N VAL A 65 -28.75 -23.92 11.80
CA VAL A 65 -27.84 -23.41 10.76
C VAL A 65 -28.62 -22.67 9.68
N ILE A 66 -27.95 -21.72 9.02
CA ILE A 66 -28.51 -21.00 7.88
C ILE A 66 -28.91 -21.94 6.73
N ASP A 67 -29.88 -21.51 5.92
CA ASP A 67 -30.14 -22.15 4.62
C ASP A 67 -29.16 -21.60 3.57
N ASP A 68 -28.09 -22.35 3.38
CA ASP A 68 -26.97 -22.04 2.49
C ASP A 68 -26.89 -23.01 1.30
N LYS A 69 -27.97 -23.76 1.04
CA LYS A 69 -27.98 -24.84 0.04
C LYS A 69 -27.49 -24.41 -1.34
N ILE A 70 -27.78 -23.18 -1.73
CA ILE A 70 -27.41 -22.61 -3.04
C ILE A 70 -25.90 -22.46 -3.25
N TYR A 71 -25.10 -22.53 -2.18
CA TYR A 71 -23.64 -22.44 -2.23
C TYR A 71 -22.96 -23.82 -2.23
N TRP A 72 -23.70 -24.90 -2.03
CA TRP A 72 -23.17 -26.26 -2.05
C TRP A 72 -23.12 -26.83 -3.47
N THR A 73 -21.96 -27.33 -3.86
CA THR A 73 -21.76 -28.06 -5.10
C THR A 73 -21.89 -29.57 -4.90
N ASP A 74 -21.56 -30.06 -3.70
CA ASP A 74 -21.69 -31.47 -3.29
C ASP A 74 -22.90 -31.65 -2.36
N MET A 75 -24.03 -32.05 -2.94
CA MET A 75 -25.28 -32.26 -2.19
C MET A 75 -25.22 -33.45 -1.22
N ASN A 76 -24.37 -34.45 -1.48
CA ASN A 76 -24.23 -35.57 -0.55
C ASN A 76 -23.57 -35.10 0.75
N GLU A 77 -22.56 -34.22 0.67
CA GLU A 77 -21.95 -33.64 1.87
C GLU A 77 -22.90 -32.68 2.61
N TYR A 78 -23.70 -31.90 1.87
CA TYR A 78 -24.74 -31.05 2.46
C TYR A 78 -25.73 -31.86 3.31
N GLU A 79 -26.28 -32.96 2.77
CA GLU A 79 -27.28 -33.78 3.45
C GLU A 79 -26.70 -34.60 4.61
N ASN A 80 -25.51 -35.18 4.42
CA ASN A 80 -24.82 -35.95 5.46
C ASN A 80 -24.28 -35.06 6.58
N GLY A 81 -23.90 -33.82 6.27
CA GLY A 81 -23.36 -32.86 7.23
C GLY A 81 -24.36 -32.48 8.32
N ARG A 82 -25.64 -32.29 7.99
CA ARG A 82 -26.64 -31.76 8.94
C ARG A 82 -27.12 -32.78 9.98
N LYS A 83 -27.01 -34.08 9.70
CA LYS A 83 -27.41 -35.13 10.65
C LYS A 83 -26.33 -35.29 11.73
N HIS A 84 -26.57 -34.68 12.89
CA HIS A 84 -25.82 -34.88 14.15
C HIS A 84 -24.49 -34.09 14.26
N SER A 85 -24.21 -33.16 13.34
CA SER A 85 -23.05 -32.26 13.46
C SER A 85 -23.36 -31.03 14.32
N ARG A 86 -22.30 -30.48 14.92
CA ARG A 86 -22.29 -29.13 15.47
C ARG A 86 -21.62 -28.17 14.50
N TYR A 87 -22.02 -26.91 14.54
CA TYR A 87 -21.49 -25.86 13.69
C TYR A 87 -21.00 -24.67 14.52
N ALA A 88 -20.01 -23.97 13.98
CA ALA A 88 -19.55 -22.67 14.44
C ALA A 88 -19.87 -21.64 13.38
N ARG A 89 -20.31 -20.46 13.79
CA ARG A 89 -20.67 -19.37 12.88
C ARG A 89 -19.48 -18.45 12.69
N PHE A 90 -19.10 -18.28 11.43
CA PHE A 90 -17.96 -17.47 11.03
C PHE A 90 -18.45 -16.17 10.38
N LYS A 91 -17.94 -15.05 10.88
CA LYS A 91 -18.13 -13.73 10.28
C LYS A 91 -16.84 -13.32 9.59
N LEU A 92 -16.92 -12.91 8.32
CA LEU A 92 -15.76 -12.43 7.57
C LEU A 92 -15.16 -11.18 8.24
N ILE A 93 -13.84 -11.18 8.42
CA ILE A 93 -13.06 -10.01 8.83
C ILE A 93 -12.35 -9.42 7.61
N GLU A 94 -11.59 -10.25 6.91
CA GLU A 94 -10.81 -9.84 5.75
C GLU A 94 -10.76 -10.95 4.71
N ARG A 95 -10.74 -10.54 3.45
CA ARG A 95 -10.40 -11.38 2.31
C ARG A 95 -9.05 -10.95 1.75
N PHE A 96 -8.16 -11.90 1.56
CA PHE A 96 -6.83 -11.66 1.00
C PHE A 96 -6.83 -11.91 -0.52
N ASP A 97 -5.96 -11.19 -1.23
CA ASP A 97 -5.70 -11.47 -2.64
C ASP A 97 -5.07 -12.86 -2.81
N LYS A 98 -5.24 -13.45 -3.99
CA LYS A 98 -4.65 -14.75 -4.32
C LYS A 98 -3.12 -14.68 -4.19
N ASN A 99 -2.51 -15.79 -3.77
CA ASN A 99 -1.06 -16.01 -3.71
C ASN A 99 -0.30 -15.16 -2.67
N LYS A 100 -0.97 -14.55 -1.69
CA LYS A 100 -0.29 -13.74 -0.66
C LYS A 100 0.42 -14.57 0.41
N ILE A 101 -0.18 -15.70 0.78
CA ILE A 101 0.35 -16.72 1.70
C ILE A 101 0.00 -18.09 1.13
N THR A 102 0.94 -18.72 0.44
CA THR A 102 0.73 -20.01 -0.23
C THR A 102 1.01 -21.20 0.69
N ILE A 103 0.62 -22.41 0.29
CA ILE A 103 0.97 -23.62 1.05
C ILE A 103 2.48 -23.87 1.09
N GLU A 104 3.19 -23.53 0.02
CA GLU A 104 4.65 -23.67 -0.06
C GLU A 104 5.32 -22.71 0.94
N ASP A 105 4.84 -21.48 1.03
CA ASP A 105 5.32 -20.52 2.04
C ASP A 105 5.13 -21.07 3.46
N LEU A 106 3.95 -21.63 3.75
CA LEU A 106 3.67 -22.21 5.07
C LEU A 106 4.59 -23.40 5.38
N HIS A 107 4.83 -24.29 4.41
CA HIS A 107 5.74 -25.44 4.57
C HIS A 107 7.19 -24.99 4.78
N ASN A 108 7.65 -24.00 4.02
CA ASN A 108 8.98 -23.42 4.18
C ASN A 108 9.17 -22.72 5.54
N ASN A 109 8.06 -22.37 6.20
CA ASN A 109 8.04 -21.74 7.53
C ASN A 109 7.45 -22.67 8.60
N GLY A 110 7.69 -23.98 8.52
CA GLY A 110 7.47 -24.90 9.63
C GLY A 110 6.08 -25.53 9.73
N LEU A 111 5.19 -25.33 8.75
CA LEU A 111 3.96 -26.11 8.66
C LEU A 111 4.31 -27.56 8.24
N VAL A 112 3.98 -28.53 9.10
CA VAL A 112 4.19 -29.95 8.80
C VAL A 112 2.94 -30.58 8.21
N GLY A 113 3.07 -31.21 7.04
CA GLY A 113 2.04 -31.99 6.38
C GLY A 113 0.89 -31.16 5.77
N ASN A 114 -0.17 -31.84 5.36
CA ASN A 114 -1.36 -31.20 4.78
C ASN A 114 -2.29 -30.62 5.87
N ILE A 115 -3.03 -29.57 5.52
CA ILE A 115 -4.09 -28.98 6.35
C ILE A 115 -5.36 -29.84 6.20
N GLN A 116 -5.37 -31.03 6.81
CA GLN A 116 -6.51 -31.97 6.76
C GLN A 116 -7.58 -31.68 7.81
N GLY A 117 -7.25 -30.88 8.82
CA GLY A 117 -8.15 -30.47 9.89
C GLY A 117 -7.63 -29.20 10.57
N PRO A 118 -8.37 -28.66 11.56
CA PRO A 118 -7.99 -27.42 12.23
C PRO A 118 -6.62 -27.53 12.90
N ARG A 119 -5.75 -26.55 12.63
CA ARG A 119 -4.42 -26.39 13.22
C ARG A 119 -4.43 -25.15 14.10
N LYS A 120 -3.95 -25.25 15.34
CA LYS A 120 -3.69 -24.06 16.16
C LYS A 120 -2.43 -23.38 15.67
N LEU A 121 -2.39 -22.06 15.70
CA LEU A 121 -1.16 -21.29 15.45
C LEU A 121 -0.22 -21.28 16.67
N TYR A 122 -0.67 -21.78 17.81
CA TYR A 122 0.07 -21.81 19.06
C TYR A 122 0.24 -23.24 19.57
N ASP A 123 1.35 -23.50 20.26
CA ASP A 123 1.59 -24.74 20.99
C ASP A 123 0.73 -24.85 22.26
N GLU A 124 0.89 -25.94 23.01
CA GLU A 124 0.11 -26.20 24.23
C GLU A 124 0.45 -25.26 25.40
N ILE A 125 1.63 -24.62 25.37
CA ILE A 125 2.14 -23.71 26.40
C ILE A 125 1.82 -22.24 26.04
N GLY A 126 1.37 -21.99 24.80
CA GLY A 126 0.95 -20.68 24.31
C GLY A 126 2.01 -19.96 23.47
N ASN A 127 3.09 -20.63 23.05
CA ASN A 127 4.04 -20.04 22.11
C ASN A 127 3.51 -20.16 20.69
N ILE A 128 3.70 -19.11 19.89
CA ILE A 128 3.35 -19.12 18.47
C ILE A 128 4.28 -20.07 17.71
N LEU A 129 3.69 -20.89 16.84
CA LEU A 129 4.42 -21.80 15.95
C LEU A 129 5.01 -21.02 14.78
N GLU A 130 6.09 -21.52 14.18
CA GLU A 130 6.82 -20.84 13.10
C GLU A 130 5.90 -20.41 11.94
N PHE A 131 4.99 -21.29 11.50
CA PHE A 131 4.08 -20.95 10.40
C PHE A 131 3.04 -19.90 10.83
N GLY A 132 2.67 -19.89 12.11
CA GLY A 132 1.80 -18.87 12.70
C GLY A 132 2.50 -17.51 12.73
N GLN A 133 3.76 -17.49 13.17
CA GLN A 133 4.59 -16.29 13.16
C GLN A 133 4.78 -15.76 11.73
N TYR A 134 5.00 -16.64 10.77
CA TYR A 134 5.09 -16.28 9.36
C TYR A 134 3.79 -15.63 8.85
N ILE A 135 2.62 -16.21 9.14
CA ILE A 135 1.32 -15.62 8.79
C ILE A 135 1.22 -14.19 9.34
N HIS A 136 1.49 -13.99 10.64
CA HIS A 136 1.43 -12.67 11.28
C HIS A 136 2.38 -11.66 10.63
N ASN A 137 3.65 -12.04 10.44
CA ASN A 137 4.64 -11.17 9.80
C ASN A 137 4.20 -10.77 8.40
N ARG A 138 3.74 -11.74 7.61
CA ARG A 138 3.30 -11.50 6.23
C ARG A 138 2.09 -10.59 6.15
N LEU A 139 1.14 -10.71 7.08
CA LEU A 139 -0.02 -9.82 7.13
C LEU A 139 0.38 -8.39 7.50
N ASN A 140 1.26 -8.23 8.49
CA ASN A 140 1.80 -6.91 8.86
C ASN A 140 2.50 -6.24 7.67
N GLU A 141 3.34 -6.97 6.93
CA GLU A 141 3.98 -6.45 5.72
C GLU A 141 2.95 -5.99 4.66
N LEU A 142 1.86 -6.75 4.48
CA LEU A 142 0.83 -6.41 3.51
C LEU A 142 0.04 -5.17 3.93
N GLU A 143 -0.24 -5.02 5.22
CA GLU A 143 -0.88 -3.81 5.77
C GLU A 143 0.02 -2.58 5.63
N GLU A 144 1.30 -2.69 5.99
CA GLU A 144 2.27 -1.61 5.83
C GLU A 144 2.38 -1.18 4.36
N ASN A 145 2.43 -2.14 3.44
CA ASN A 145 2.45 -1.84 2.00
C ASN A 145 1.17 -1.15 1.52
N LYS A 146 -0.01 -1.59 1.97
CA LYS A 146 -1.29 -0.93 1.65
C LYS A 146 -1.29 0.52 2.13
N GLU A 147 -0.83 0.78 3.35
CA GLU A 147 -0.74 2.13 3.92
C GLU A 147 0.27 2.99 3.16
N ARG A 148 1.45 2.44 2.81
CA ARG A 148 2.45 3.14 1.98
C ARG A 148 1.89 3.55 0.62
N VAL A 149 1.23 2.64 -0.09
CA VAL A 149 0.59 2.95 -1.39
C VAL A 149 -0.43 4.07 -1.26
N LYS A 150 -1.22 4.06 -0.18
CA LYS A 150 -2.19 5.13 0.10
C LYS A 150 -1.50 6.48 0.36
N VAL A 151 -0.43 6.50 1.15
CA VAL A 151 0.36 7.71 1.42
C VAL A 151 0.98 8.27 0.13
N VAL A 152 1.58 7.42 -0.71
CA VAL A 152 2.15 7.84 -2.00
C VAL A 152 1.07 8.46 -2.88
N LYS A 153 -0.09 7.81 -3.03
CA LYS A 153 -1.21 8.32 -3.82
C LYS A 153 -1.69 9.69 -3.32
N GLN A 154 -1.80 9.87 -2.00
CA GLN A 154 -2.18 11.15 -1.39
C GLN A 154 -1.13 12.25 -1.64
N ASN A 155 0.15 11.90 -1.58
CA ASN A 155 1.24 12.84 -1.85
C ASN A 155 1.25 13.29 -3.33
N ASN A 156 1.05 12.37 -4.27
CA ASN A 156 0.95 12.70 -5.70
C ASN A 156 -0.21 13.68 -5.95
N GLN A 157 -1.37 13.47 -5.31
CA GLN A 157 -2.50 14.40 -5.39
C GLN A 157 -2.15 15.80 -4.86
N LEU A 158 -1.35 15.90 -3.79
CA LEU A 158 -0.91 17.20 -3.26
C LEU A 158 0.06 17.91 -4.21
N ASP A 159 0.90 17.16 -4.92
CA ASP A 159 1.82 17.73 -5.91
C ASP A 159 1.05 18.23 -7.14
N ASP A 160 0.01 17.52 -7.58
CA ASP A 160 -0.92 18.01 -8.61
C ASP A 160 -1.65 19.29 -8.16
N MET A 161 -2.14 19.33 -6.92
CA MET A 161 -2.75 20.54 -6.36
C MET A 161 -1.76 21.71 -6.28
N LEU A 162 -0.49 21.45 -5.95
CA LEU A 162 0.56 22.45 -5.92
C LEU A 162 0.74 23.11 -7.30
N LYS A 163 0.70 22.32 -8.38
CA LYS A 163 0.76 22.84 -9.76
C LYS A 163 -0.40 23.76 -10.10
N THR A 164 -1.62 23.38 -9.74
CA THR A 164 -2.79 24.23 -9.93
C THR A 164 -2.61 25.56 -9.19
N VAL A 165 -2.24 25.50 -7.91
CA VAL A 165 -2.01 26.68 -7.09
C VAL A 165 -0.94 27.59 -7.69
N ILE A 166 0.17 27.03 -8.18
CA ILE A 166 1.26 27.80 -8.80
C ILE A 166 0.81 28.43 -10.12
N THR A 167 0.00 27.73 -10.91
CA THR A 167 -0.52 28.23 -12.19
C THR A 167 -1.37 29.49 -12.00
N ASP A 168 -2.09 29.59 -10.88
CA ASP A 168 -2.93 30.75 -10.57
C ASP A 168 -2.16 31.95 -10.01
N MET A 169 -0.92 31.76 -9.54
CA MET A 169 -0.09 32.85 -9.03
C MET A 169 0.42 33.76 -10.14
N THR A 170 0.62 35.03 -9.79
CA THR A 170 1.39 35.95 -10.64
C THR A 170 2.85 35.81 -10.28
N ILE A 171 3.69 35.51 -11.27
CA ILE A 171 5.14 35.44 -11.09
C ILE A 171 5.75 36.82 -11.31
N ASP A 172 6.60 37.24 -10.38
CA ASP A 172 7.46 38.40 -10.57
C ASP A 172 8.72 37.99 -11.34
N SER A 173 8.79 38.36 -12.62
CA SER A 173 9.93 38.08 -13.48
C SER A 173 11.16 38.93 -13.16
N SER A 174 11.01 40.00 -12.38
CA SER A 174 12.13 40.86 -11.95
C SER A 174 12.82 40.36 -10.68
N LYS A 175 12.18 39.44 -9.95
CA LYS A 175 12.73 38.84 -8.74
C LYS A 175 13.98 38.02 -9.06
N ILE A 176 15.03 38.21 -8.25
CA ILE A 176 16.20 37.34 -8.26
C ILE A 176 15.89 36.10 -7.42
N TYR A 177 15.93 34.94 -8.06
CA TYR A 177 15.72 33.65 -7.43
C TYR A 177 17.06 33.00 -7.08
N SER A 178 17.19 32.45 -5.88
CA SER A 178 18.42 31.85 -5.40
C SER A 178 18.13 30.77 -4.36
N TYR A 179 19.08 29.84 -4.21
CA TYR A 179 19.06 28.86 -3.13
C TYR A 179 19.21 29.59 -1.78
N SER A 180 18.41 29.19 -0.79
CA SER A 180 18.65 29.60 0.59
C SER A 180 19.86 28.84 1.13
N GLU A 181 20.62 29.41 2.06
CA GLU A 181 21.68 28.68 2.80
C GLU A 181 21.11 27.92 4.01
N ASP A 182 19.91 28.27 4.47
CA ASP A 182 19.32 27.74 5.70
C ASP A 182 18.98 26.25 5.59
N LEU A 183 19.20 25.52 6.68
CA LEU A 183 18.66 24.17 6.88
C LEU A 183 17.21 24.27 7.36
N LYS A 184 16.27 23.69 6.61
CA LYS A 184 14.86 23.68 6.99
C LYS A 184 14.56 22.49 7.91
N PRO A 185 14.05 22.70 9.14
CA PRO A 185 13.76 21.62 10.07
C PRO A 185 12.68 20.70 9.51
N LYS A 186 12.65 19.44 9.97
CA LYS A 186 11.60 18.48 9.59
C LYS A 186 10.21 19.09 9.80
N PRO A 187 9.34 19.12 8.78
CA PRO A 187 7.97 19.59 8.96
C PRO A 187 7.21 18.63 9.89
N LYS A 188 6.26 19.18 10.66
CA LYS A 188 5.34 18.34 11.43
C LYS A 188 4.43 17.57 10.47
N LEU A 189 4.30 16.26 10.69
CA LEU A 189 3.33 15.44 9.98
C LEU A 189 1.91 15.96 10.28
N VAL A 190 1.12 16.20 9.24
CA VAL A 190 -0.31 16.50 9.38
C VAL A 190 -1.06 15.20 9.24
N GLU A 191 -1.58 14.71 10.36
CA GLU A 191 -2.36 13.48 10.45
C GLU A 191 -3.82 13.81 10.77
N ASN A 192 -4.74 13.25 9.99
CA ASN A 192 -6.16 13.16 10.34
C ASN A 192 -6.63 11.71 10.13
N ARG A 193 -7.88 11.39 10.48
CA ARG A 193 -8.42 10.00 10.35
C ARG A 193 -8.22 9.37 8.96
N PHE A 194 -8.00 10.17 7.91
CA PHE A 194 -7.93 9.70 6.53
C PHE A 194 -6.57 9.92 5.86
N ASN A 195 -5.75 10.87 6.32
CA ASN A 195 -4.56 11.36 5.61
C ASN A 195 -3.35 11.51 6.54
N LYS A 196 -2.18 11.08 6.06
CA LYS A 196 -0.86 11.34 6.65
C LYS A 196 0.01 12.06 5.62
N VAL A 197 0.13 13.38 5.74
CA VAL A 197 0.77 14.20 4.70
C VAL A 197 1.67 15.28 5.28
N TYR A 198 2.71 15.63 4.54
CA TYR A 198 3.53 16.82 4.77
C TYR A 198 3.08 17.95 3.83
N ARG A 199 2.94 19.18 4.34
CA ARG A 199 2.50 20.32 3.53
C ARG A 199 3.60 20.78 2.59
N ARG A 200 3.22 21.11 1.35
CA ARG A 200 4.11 21.73 0.36
C ARG A 200 4.09 23.24 0.53
N ASN A 201 5.25 23.85 0.35
CA ASN A 201 5.40 25.28 0.36
C ASN A 201 5.49 25.81 -1.08
N LYS A 202 4.39 26.42 -1.53
CA LYS A 202 4.28 27.04 -2.85
C LYS A 202 5.37 28.08 -3.16
N ILE A 203 5.89 28.77 -2.14
CA ILE A 203 6.95 29.75 -2.31
C ILE A 203 8.27 29.07 -2.65
N VAL A 204 8.57 27.93 -2.02
CA VAL A 204 9.76 27.11 -2.29
C VAL A 204 9.70 26.58 -3.72
N ALA A 205 8.54 26.05 -4.14
CA ALA A 205 8.34 25.57 -5.50
C ALA A 205 8.53 26.68 -6.55
N ILE A 206 7.91 27.85 -6.36
CA ILE A 206 8.11 28.99 -7.28
C ILE A 206 9.57 29.45 -7.28
N ASN A 207 10.24 29.45 -6.13
CA ASN A 207 11.65 29.81 -6.04
C ASN A 207 12.52 28.84 -6.85
N ALA A 208 12.28 27.53 -6.73
CA ALA A 208 12.97 26.51 -7.51
C ALA A 208 12.76 26.67 -9.03
N LEU A 209 11.51 26.92 -9.45
CA LEU A 209 11.22 27.21 -10.87
C LEU A 209 11.95 28.46 -11.36
N GLY A 210 11.98 29.51 -10.52
CA GLY A 210 12.67 30.76 -10.82
C GLY A 210 14.20 30.61 -10.91
N ILE A 211 14.82 29.77 -10.07
CA ILE A 211 16.25 29.43 -10.17
C ILE A 211 16.57 28.80 -11.52
N ALA A 212 15.67 27.95 -12.03
CA ALA A 212 15.78 27.35 -13.36
C ALA A 212 15.39 28.32 -14.50
N ASN A 213 15.14 29.60 -14.22
CA ASN A 213 14.59 30.59 -15.16
C ASN A 213 13.33 30.07 -15.87
N PHE A 214 12.49 29.33 -15.15
CA PHE A 214 11.28 28.68 -15.67
C PHE A 214 11.54 27.84 -16.93
N SER A 215 12.73 27.25 -17.04
CA SER A 215 13.15 26.36 -18.12
C SER A 215 13.17 24.90 -17.64
N CYS A 216 13.06 23.96 -18.56
CA CYS A 216 13.17 22.54 -18.22
C CYS A 216 14.62 22.18 -17.88
N GLU A 217 14.83 21.50 -16.75
CA GLU A 217 16.16 21.10 -16.29
C GLU A 217 16.68 19.83 -16.97
N ILE A 218 15.81 19.03 -17.58
CA ILE A 218 16.24 17.94 -18.49
C ILE A 218 16.86 18.51 -19.76
N ASP A 219 16.26 19.53 -20.38
CA ASP A 219 16.84 20.24 -21.51
C ASP A 219 16.21 21.64 -21.60
N LYS A 220 17.06 22.67 -21.53
CA LYS A 220 16.65 24.08 -21.61
C LYS A 220 16.02 24.44 -22.96
N ASN A 221 16.25 23.64 -24.00
CA ASN A 221 15.68 23.83 -25.33
C ASN A 221 14.29 23.19 -25.50
N HIS A 222 13.81 22.44 -24.50
CA HIS A 222 12.46 21.88 -24.56
C HIS A 222 11.43 22.99 -24.70
N LYS A 223 10.55 22.83 -25.70
CA LYS A 223 9.49 23.80 -25.97
C LYS A 223 8.52 23.83 -24.80
N THR A 224 8.27 25.03 -24.31
CA THR A 224 7.19 25.37 -23.39
C THR A 224 6.31 26.45 -24.02
N PHE A 225 5.16 26.71 -23.42
CA PHE A 225 4.31 27.84 -23.78
C PHE A 225 4.38 28.90 -22.68
N ASN A 226 4.09 30.15 -23.02
CA ASN A 226 4.04 31.21 -22.02
C ASN A 226 2.71 31.19 -21.29
N ARG A 227 2.77 31.40 -19.97
CA ARG A 227 1.61 31.55 -19.10
C ARG A 227 0.78 32.75 -19.53
N LYS A 228 -0.55 32.59 -19.56
CA LYS A 228 -1.48 33.65 -20.00
C LYS A 228 -1.41 34.92 -19.14
N LYS A 229 -1.06 34.78 -17.86
CA LYS A 229 -1.18 35.83 -16.85
C LYS A 229 0.01 36.78 -16.80
N ASP A 230 1.21 36.24 -16.90
CA ASP A 230 2.47 36.95 -16.65
C ASP A 230 3.48 36.76 -17.79
N GLY A 231 3.18 35.95 -18.80
CA GLY A 231 4.04 35.73 -19.97
C GLY A 231 5.28 34.88 -19.69
N VAL A 232 5.46 34.40 -18.45
CA VAL A 232 6.60 33.56 -18.06
C VAL A 232 6.44 32.15 -18.68
N PRO A 233 7.52 31.50 -19.15
CA PRO A 233 7.45 30.12 -19.63
C PRO A 233 6.81 29.17 -18.60
N TYR A 234 5.98 28.25 -19.08
CA TYR A 234 5.30 27.28 -18.22
C TYR A 234 6.17 26.04 -18.00
N THR A 235 6.55 25.81 -16.75
CA THR A 235 7.13 24.57 -16.25
C THR A 235 6.41 24.12 -14.97
N GLU A 236 6.52 22.83 -14.69
CA GLU A 236 5.90 22.16 -13.56
C GLU A 236 6.97 21.83 -12.52
N PRO A 237 6.74 22.17 -11.25
CA PRO A 237 7.62 21.74 -10.18
C PRO A 237 7.46 20.24 -9.96
N HIS A 238 8.56 19.58 -9.65
CA HIS A 238 8.57 18.17 -9.32
C HIS A 238 9.57 17.93 -8.19
N HIS A 239 9.14 17.32 -7.10
CA HIS A 239 10.05 16.88 -6.05
C HIS A 239 10.83 15.65 -6.53
N LEU A 240 12.15 15.76 -6.70
CA LEU A 240 13.01 14.67 -7.12
C LEU A 240 12.98 13.51 -6.11
N ILE A 241 13.16 13.81 -4.82
CA ILE A 241 12.83 12.89 -3.74
C ILE A 241 11.34 13.11 -3.42
N PRO A 242 10.45 12.12 -3.67
CA PRO A 242 9.02 12.31 -3.43
C PRO A 242 8.73 12.59 -1.96
N MET A 243 7.86 13.56 -1.70
CA MET A 243 7.49 13.99 -0.35
C MET A 243 6.87 12.89 0.52
N ALA A 244 6.40 11.79 -0.09
CA ALA A 244 5.93 10.60 0.63
C ALA A 244 7.02 9.96 1.51
N TYR A 245 8.30 10.23 1.23
CA TYR A 245 9.46 9.70 1.94
C TYR A 245 10.13 10.70 2.88
N GLN A 246 9.49 11.84 3.18
CA GLN A 246 10.00 12.84 4.11
C GLN A 246 10.29 12.26 5.51
N ASP A 247 9.61 11.19 5.92
CA ASP A 247 9.85 10.49 7.17
C ASP A 247 11.27 9.88 7.27
N LYS A 248 11.88 9.50 6.14
CA LYS A 248 13.26 8.98 6.07
C LYS A 248 14.35 10.02 6.32
N PHE A 249 14.02 11.31 6.28
CA PHE A 249 14.99 12.39 6.39
C PHE A 249 14.83 13.18 7.69
N GLU A 250 15.96 13.65 8.23
CA GLU A 250 15.98 14.50 9.43
C GLU A 250 15.59 15.95 9.14
N TYR A 251 15.85 16.43 7.92
CA TYR A 251 15.52 17.79 7.47
C TYR A 251 14.39 17.78 6.44
N SER A 252 13.77 18.93 6.21
CA SER A 252 12.71 19.08 5.20
C SER A 252 13.26 18.79 3.80
N ILE A 253 12.59 17.89 3.06
CA ILE A 253 12.85 17.68 1.63
C ILE A 253 11.98 18.58 0.74
N ASP A 254 11.11 19.41 1.34
CA ASP A 254 10.44 20.53 0.65
C ASP A 254 11.37 21.75 0.58
N ILE A 255 12.41 21.62 -0.23
CA ILE A 255 13.50 22.58 -0.44
C ILE A 255 13.77 22.75 -1.93
N GLU A 256 14.34 23.89 -2.31
CA GLU A 256 14.63 24.24 -3.70
C GLU A 256 15.56 23.25 -4.40
N GLU A 257 16.52 22.70 -3.65
CA GLU A 257 17.48 21.71 -4.13
C GLU A 257 16.82 20.39 -4.53
N ASN A 258 15.67 20.07 -3.93
CA ASN A 258 14.90 18.87 -4.23
C ASN A 258 13.78 19.10 -5.25
N ILE A 259 13.44 20.36 -5.58
CA ILE A 259 12.41 20.66 -6.58
C ILE A 259 13.08 20.99 -7.91
N VAL A 260 12.67 20.28 -8.95
CA VAL A 260 13.13 20.49 -10.32
C VAL A 260 12.02 21.12 -11.17
N SER A 261 12.42 21.98 -12.10
CA SER A 261 11.57 22.64 -13.09
C SER A 261 11.52 21.80 -14.37
N LEU A 262 10.35 21.26 -14.70
CA LEU A 262 10.19 20.37 -15.86
C LEU A 262 9.15 20.90 -16.84
N CYS A 263 9.37 20.67 -18.13
CA CYS A 263 8.27 20.80 -19.10
C CYS A 263 7.25 19.67 -18.85
N SER A 264 6.01 19.85 -19.31
CA SER A 264 4.94 18.85 -19.12
C SER A 264 5.29 17.48 -19.69
N ASN A 265 6.10 17.40 -20.76
CA ASN A 265 6.55 16.12 -21.32
C ASN A 265 7.47 15.38 -20.36
N CYS A 266 8.60 15.98 -19.95
CA CYS A 266 9.57 15.33 -19.06
C CYS A 266 8.97 15.03 -17.69
N HIS A 267 8.08 15.90 -17.18
CA HIS A 267 7.35 15.61 -15.96
C HIS A 267 6.55 14.31 -16.08
N ASN A 268 5.74 14.18 -17.13
CA ASN A 268 4.93 12.98 -17.35
C ASN A 268 5.77 11.75 -17.72
N GLU A 269 6.92 11.94 -18.37
CA GLU A 269 7.86 10.86 -18.69
C GLU A 269 8.49 10.25 -17.44
N ILE A 270 8.70 11.03 -16.37
CA ILE A 270 9.11 10.49 -15.06
C ILE A 270 8.01 9.62 -14.43
N HIS A 271 6.74 10.02 -14.52
CA HIS A 271 5.63 9.27 -13.87
C HIS A 271 5.13 8.09 -14.68
N TYR A 272 5.17 8.18 -16.02
CA TYR A 272 4.46 7.26 -16.91
C TYR A 272 5.32 6.73 -18.06
N GLY A 273 6.50 7.29 -18.29
CA GLY A 273 7.36 6.95 -19.42
C GLY A 273 8.34 5.81 -19.11
N GLU A 274 8.70 5.05 -20.14
CA GLU A 274 9.71 3.98 -20.04
C GLU A 274 11.12 4.50 -19.72
N ASN A 275 11.37 5.77 -20.04
CA ASN A 275 12.67 6.42 -19.90
C ASN A 275 12.83 7.16 -18.55
N ALA A 276 11.88 6.99 -17.62
CA ALA A 276 11.90 7.63 -16.30
C ALA A 276 13.24 7.46 -15.57
N ARG A 277 13.81 6.25 -15.61
CA ARG A 277 15.10 5.93 -14.99
C ARG A 277 16.22 6.88 -15.43
N ASN A 278 16.38 7.09 -16.73
CA ASN A 278 17.44 7.93 -17.27
C ASN A 278 17.25 9.40 -16.92
N LEU A 279 16.00 9.88 -16.88
CA LEU A 279 15.69 11.26 -16.46
C LEU A 279 15.99 11.47 -14.97
N ILE A 280 15.57 10.53 -14.11
CA ILE A 280 15.82 10.57 -12.67
C ILE A 280 17.32 10.50 -12.38
N GLU A 281 18.05 9.61 -13.07
CA GLU A 281 19.50 9.47 -12.91
C GLU A 281 20.23 10.76 -13.26
N LYS A 282 19.86 11.41 -14.37
CA LYS A 282 20.42 12.73 -14.73
C LYS A 282 20.17 13.76 -13.63
N LEU A 283 18.92 13.91 -13.19
CA LEU A 283 18.54 14.89 -12.16
C LEU A 283 19.22 14.58 -10.81
N TYR A 284 19.40 13.31 -10.47
CA TYR A 284 20.12 12.89 -9.28
C TYR A 284 21.55 13.43 -9.27
N TYR A 285 22.31 13.23 -10.34
CA TYR A 285 23.69 13.72 -10.38
C TYR A 285 23.78 15.25 -10.38
N GLU A 286 22.80 15.94 -10.99
CA GLU A 286 22.70 17.40 -10.96
C GLU A 286 22.37 17.93 -9.55
N ARG A 287 21.54 17.22 -8.78
CA ARG A 287 21.07 17.67 -7.46
C ARG A 287 21.85 17.11 -6.27
N LYS A 288 22.65 16.05 -6.44
CA LYS A 288 23.34 15.35 -5.35
C LYS A 288 24.11 16.29 -4.41
N SER A 289 25.03 17.10 -4.97
CA SER A 289 25.86 18.00 -4.16
C SER A 289 25.05 19.13 -3.49
N LEU A 290 23.92 19.52 -4.08
CA LEU A 290 23.03 20.53 -3.52
C LEU A 290 22.23 19.95 -2.33
N LEU A 291 21.72 18.73 -2.47
CA LEU A 291 21.03 18.00 -1.41
C LEU A 291 21.96 17.71 -0.22
N GLU A 292 23.21 17.32 -0.47
CA GLU A 292 24.21 17.06 0.59
C GLU A 292 24.49 18.30 1.43
N LYS A 293 24.52 19.51 0.83
CA LYS A 293 24.64 20.78 1.56
C LYS A 293 23.44 21.06 2.48
N LYS A 294 22.31 20.38 2.24
CA LYS A 294 21.08 20.46 3.04
C LYS A 294 20.92 19.29 4.01
N ASN A 295 22.00 18.53 4.25
CA ASN A 295 22.00 17.33 5.07
C ASN A 295 20.97 16.28 4.59
N ILE A 296 20.71 16.23 3.28
CA ILE A 296 19.88 15.23 2.64
C ILE A 296 20.79 14.29 1.86
N TYR A 297 20.94 13.07 2.37
CA TYR A 297 21.78 12.02 1.77
C TYR A 297 20.89 10.90 1.24
N ILE A 298 21.04 10.57 -0.03
CA ILE A 298 20.32 9.48 -0.70
C ILE A 298 21.21 8.90 -1.79
N SER A 299 21.19 7.58 -1.99
CA SER A 299 21.87 6.94 -3.12
C SER A 299 20.97 6.94 -4.37
N LEU A 300 21.57 6.78 -5.56
CA LEU A 300 20.78 6.64 -6.79
C LEU A 300 19.84 5.42 -6.71
N GLU A 301 20.31 4.30 -6.16
CA GLU A 301 19.52 3.09 -5.98
C GLU A 301 18.31 3.33 -5.05
N GLU A 302 18.53 4.00 -3.92
CA GLU A 302 17.44 4.33 -3.01
C GLU A 302 16.44 5.29 -3.67
N LEU A 303 16.92 6.31 -4.40
CA LEU A 303 16.05 7.22 -5.12
C LEU A 303 15.20 6.49 -6.17
N LEU A 304 15.80 5.62 -6.98
CA LEU A 304 15.07 4.85 -7.99
C LEU A 304 14.04 3.91 -7.36
N SER A 305 14.34 3.32 -6.20
CA SER A 305 13.38 2.51 -5.46
C SER A 305 12.11 3.28 -5.06
N PHE A 306 12.20 4.61 -4.86
CA PHE A 306 11.05 5.45 -4.52
C PHE A 306 10.08 5.62 -5.69
N TYR A 307 10.57 5.39 -6.92
CA TYR A 307 9.80 5.36 -8.17
C TYR A 307 9.44 3.94 -8.61
N GLY A 308 9.83 2.91 -7.87
CA GLY A 308 9.63 1.50 -8.23
C GLY A 308 10.49 1.04 -9.41
N LEU A 309 11.69 1.63 -9.58
CA LEU A 309 12.62 1.39 -10.69
C LEU A 309 13.91 0.68 -10.28
#